data_AF-A0A368AUD7-F1
#
_entry.id   AF-A0A368AUD7-F1
#
_cell.length_a   1.000
_cell.length_b   1.000
_cell.length_c   1.000
_cell.angle_alpha   90.00
_cell.angle_beta   90.00
_cell.angle_gamma   90.00
#
_symmetry.space_group_name_H-M   'P 1'
#
loop_
_entity.id
_entity.type
_entity.pdbx_description
1 polymer ?
#
loop_
_entity_poly.entity_id
_entity_poly.type
_entity_poly.pdbx_seq_one_letter_code
_entity_poly.pdbx_strand_id
1 'polypeptide(L)'
;MIDPATGMKPGERYQVENLERVHQFPGFFLDGKYYLGPELLTALGWLEGQRFIYDALDATGEPVFPGRAAGDIKDLTLILVDGTRLQLSRIDAEAAASTADADRAAQPAGRHKRPNRPGVLSVAAMLLLGGCAFALLRRARR
;
A
#
# COMPACT_ATOMS: atom_id res chain seq x y z
N MET A 1 13.71 -27.29 -0.48
CA MET A 1 12.95 -27.48 0.77
C MET A 1 13.16 -26.24 1.60
N ILE A 2 12.10 -25.64 2.16
CA ILE A 2 12.24 -24.47 3.05
C ILE A 2 12.98 -24.92 4.32
N ASP A 3 13.93 -24.11 4.79
CA ASP A 3 14.59 -24.34 6.07
C ASP A 3 13.57 -24.21 7.22
N PRO A 4 13.37 -25.26 8.07
CA PRO A 4 12.42 -25.22 9.18
C PRO A 4 12.66 -24.07 10.17
N ALA A 5 13.90 -23.57 10.30
CA ALA A 5 14.24 -22.47 11.20
C ALA A 5 13.58 -21.14 10.79
N THR A 6 13.14 -21.02 9.53
CA THR A 6 12.38 -19.84 9.08
C THR A 6 10.99 -19.74 9.72
N GLY A 7 10.46 -20.86 10.23
CA GLY A 7 9.10 -20.96 10.76
C GLY A 7 8.01 -21.07 9.69
N MET A 8 8.34 -20.93 8.40
CA MET A 8 7.39 -21.08 7.31
C MET A 8 7.12 -22.55 6.99
N LYS A 9 5.91 -22.84 6.51
CA LYS A 9 5.52 -24.19 6.06
C LYS A 9 5.40 -24.27 4.54
N PRO A 10 5.74 -25.43 3.94
CA PRO A 10 5.50 -25.67 2.52
C PRO A 10 4.01 -25.50 2.15
N GLY A 11 3.76 -24.92 0.97
CA GLY A 11 2.42 -24.66 0.42
C GLY A 11 1.66 -23.49 1.04
N GLU A 12 2.16 -22.88 2.11
CA GLU A 12 1.57 -21.70 2.73
C GLU A 12 2.18 -20.40 2.20
N ARG A 13 1.39 -19.32 2.21
CA ARG A 13 1.84 -17.98 1.82
C ARG A 13 2.11 -17.13 3.04
N TYR A 14 3.20 -16.36 3.00
CA TYR A 14 3.59 -15.44 4.07
C TYR A 14 3.92 -14.08 3.51
N GLN A 15 3.37 -13.01 4.07
CA GLN A 15 3.75 -11.64 3.74
C GLN A 15 4.61 -11.04 4.85
N VAL A 16 5.42 -10.05 4.50
CA VAL A 16 6.13 -9.23 5.49
C VAL A 16 5.17 -8.14 5.97
N GLU A 17 5.06 -7.97 7.27
CA GLU A 17 4.34 -6.87 7.90
C GLU A 17 5.17 -5.61 7.75
N ASN A 18 4.75 -4.75 6.83
CA ASN A 18 5.45 -3.51 6.55
C ASN A 18 5.19 -2.48 7.65
N LEU A 19 6.28 -1.89 8.16
CA LEU A 19 6.24 -0.79 9.11
C LEU A 19 6.47 0.53 8.38
N GLU A 20 5.91 1.61 8.91
CA GLU A 20 6.16 2.95 8.37
C GLU A 20 7.66 3.27 8.37
N ARG A 21 8.14 3.88 7.27
CA ARG A 21 9.53 4.35 7.08
C ARG A 21 10.61 3.26 7.00
N VAL A 22 10.22 1.99 6.89
CA VAL A 22 11.13 0.87 6.56
C VAL A 22 10.94 0.49 5.09
N HIS A 23 11.91 -0.21 4.50
CA HIS A 23 11.74 -0.80 3.17
C HIS A 23 10.47 -1.65 3.12
N GLN A 24 9.64 -1.43 2.11
CA GLN A 24 8.40 -2.15 1.94
C GLN A 24 8.59 -3.39 1.08
N PHE A 25 7.99 -4.48 1.52
CA PHE A 25 7.94 -5.76 0.85
C PHE A 25 6.47 -6.04 0.49
N PRO A 26 5.98 -5.61 -0.69
CA PRO A 26 4.56 -5.67 -1.04
C PRO A 26 4.08 -7.07 -1.47
N GLY A 27 5.02 -8.00 -1.67
CA GLY A 27 4.77 -9.37 -2.08
C GLY A 27 4.65 -10.39 -0.94
N PHE A 28 4.68 -11.66 -1.32
CA PHE A 28 4.57 -12.80 -0.41
C PHE A 28 5.60 -13.90 -0.75
N PHE A 29 5.99 -14.66 0.27
CA PHE A 29 6.70 -15.91 0.16
C PHE A 29 5.74 -17.06 -0.12
N LEU A 30 6.13 -17.96 -1.02
CA LEU A 30 5.52 -19.27 -1.26
C LEU A 30 6.62 -20.25 -1.62
N ASP A 31 6.73 -21.35 -0.87
CA ASP A 31 7.73 -22.41 -1.12
C ASP A 31 9.18 -21.89 -1.24
N GLY A 32 9.50 -20.88 -0.44
CA GLY A 32 10.82 -20.25 -0.39
C GLY A 32 11.12 -19.29 -1.54
N LYS A 33 10.15 -19.00 -2.40
CA LYS A 33 10.23 -17.97 -3.45
C LYS A 33 9.39 -16.77 -3.04
N TYR A 34 9.83 -15.58 -3.43
CA TYR A 34 9.14 -14.32 -3.15
C TYR A 34 8.55 -13.73 -4.43
N TYR A 35 7.25 -13.47 -4.41
CA TYR A 35 6.46 -12.98 -5.54
C TYR A 35 5.80 -11.66 -5.18
N LEU A 36 5.78 -10.67 -6.09
CA LEU A 36 5.09 -9.39 -5.81
C LEU A 36 3.57 -9.49 -5.91
N GLY A 37 3.04 -10.56 -6.48
CA GLY A 37 1.59 -10.73 -6.64
C GLY A 37 1.28 -12.09 -7.24
N PRO A 38 0.03 -12.56 -7.11
CA PRO A 38 -0.38 -13.89 -7.59
C PRO A 38 -0.28 -14.02 -9.12
N GLU A 39 -0.42 -12.91 -9.84
CA GLU A 39 -0.34 -12.86 -11.31
C GLU A 39 1.10 -12.91 -11.84
N LEU A 40 2.09 -12.67 -10.97
CA LEU A 40 3.48 -12.58 -11.37
C LEU A 40 4.12 -13.96 -11.31
N LEU A 41 4.25 -14.58 -12.48
CA LEU A 41 4.90 -15.88 -12.66
C LEU A 41 6.43 -15.84 -12.45
N THR A 42 7.01 -14.66 -12.23
CA THR A 42 8.45 -14.49 -11.99
C THR A 42 8.67 -14.13 -10.52
N ALA A 43 9.42 -14.99 -9.82
CA ALA A 43 9.87 -14.68 -8.46
C ALA A 43 10.92 -13.57 -8.52
N LEU A 44 10.80 -12.57 -7.64
CA LEU A 44 11.80 -11.50 -7.48
C LEU A 44 12.81 -11.79 -6.36
N GLY A 45 12.56 -12.82 -5.57
CA GLY A 45 13.48 -13.22 -4.52
C GLY A 45 13.30 -14.68 -4.16
N TRP A 46 14.22 -15.21 -3.37
CA TRP A 46 14.20 -16.58 -2.90
C TRP A 46 14.98 -16.74 -1.61
N LEU A 47 14.77 -17.86 -0.93
CA LEU A 47 15.49 -18.23 0.27
C LEU A 47 16.64 -19.18 -0.06
N GLU A 48 17.81 -18.86 0.47
CA GLU A 48 18.97 -19.74 0.54
C GLU A 48 19.17 -20.15 2.00
N GLY A 49 18.55 -21.26 2.38
CA GLY A 49 18.39 -21.61 3.79
C GLY A 49 17.47 -20.59 4.48
N GLN A 50 18.03 -19.79 5.40
CA GLN A 50 17.35 -18.67 6.06
C GLN A 50 17.59 -17.33 5.37
N ARG A 51 18.60 -17.22 4.49
CA ARG A 51 18.97 -15.96 3.85
C ARG A 51 17.96 -15.59 2.77
N PHE A 52 17.39 -14.39 2.86
CA PHE A 52 16.50 -13.86 1.85
C PHE A 52 17.27 -13.08 0.78
N ILE A 53 17.35 -13.67 -0.41
CA ILE A 53 17.84 -13.04 -1.61
C ILE A 53 16.70 -12.24 -2.26
N TYR A 54 16.91 -10.95 -2.46
CA TYR A 54 15.97 -10.02 -3.07
C TYR A 54 16.60 -9.35 -4.28
N ASP A 55 16.14 -9.73 -5.46
CA ASP A 55 16.71 -9.35 -6.76
C ASP A 55 15.91 -8.22 -7.44
N ALA A 56 15.31 -7.34 -6.64
CA ALA A 56 14.72 -6.12 -7.17
C ALA A 56 15.81 -5.09 -7.45
N LEU A 57 15.65 -4.36 -8.56
CA LEU A 57 16.49 -3.23 -8.92
C LEU A 57 15.74 -1.93 -8.65
N ASP A 58 16.46 -0.89 -8.27
CA ASP A 58 15.93 0.46 -8.10
C ASP A 58 15.78 1.18 -9.46
N ALA A 59 15.37 2.46 -9.41
CA ALA A 59 15.17 3.27 -10.62
C ALA A 59 16.45 3.55 -11.42
N THR A 60 17.62 3.33 -10.82
CA THR A 60 18.93 3.45 -11.48
C THR A 60 19.42 2.13 -12.06
N GLY A 61 18.73 1.02 -11.78
CA GLY A 61 19.11 -0.32 -12.19
C GLY A 61 20.07 -1.01 -11.21
N GLU A 62 20.33 -0.41 -10.04
CA GLU A 62 21.15 -0.98 -8.99
C GLU A 62 20.32 -1.89 -8.08
N PRO A 63 20.90 -2.96 -7.49
CA PRO A 63 20.20 -3.78 -6.52
C PRO A 63 19.71 -2.97 -5.32
N VAL A 64 18.45 -3.18 -4.93
CA VAL A 64 17.84 -2.51 -3.77
C VAL A 64 18.62 -2.80 -2.48
N PHE A 65 19.14 -4.02 -2.33
CA PHE A 65 20.04 -4.39 -1.24
C PHE A 65 21.43 -4.73 -1.79
N PRO A 66 22.52 -4.22 -1.17
CA PRO A 66 23.88 -4.60 -1.55
C PRO A 66 24.07 -6.11 -1.52
N GLY A 67 24.65 -6.66 -2.58
CA GLY A 67 24.83 -8.12 -2.72
C GLY A 67 23.53 -8.90 -2.86
N ARG A 68 22.39 -8.23 -3.13
CA ARG A 68 21.04 -8.80 -3.27
C ARG A 68 20.55 -9.54 -2.02
N ALA A 69 21.20 -9.38 -0.88
CA ALA A 69 20.79 -10.00 0.38
C ALA A 69 19.98 -9.00 1.20
N ALA A 70 18.66 -9.23 1.34
CA ALA A 70 17.81 -8.38 2.15
C ALA A 70 18.02 -8.63 3.66
N GLY A 71 18.26 -9.89 4.04
CA GLY A 71 18.39 -10.28 5.44
C GLY A 71 18.31 -11.79 5.66
N ASP A 72 18.03 -12.18 6.89
CA ASP A 72 17.81 -13.57 7.30
C ASP A 72 16.44 -13.73 7.96
N ILE A 73 15.75 -14.83 7.67
CA ILE A 73 14.45 -15.15 8.24
C ILE A 73 14.61 -16.23 9.30
N LYS A 74 14.13 -15.95 10.50
CA LYS A 74 14.07 -16.91 11.61
C LYS A 74 12.78 -16.73 12.38
N ASP A 75 12.11 -17.83 12.69
CA ASP A 75 10.89 -17.85 13.52
C ASP A 75 9.85 -16.80 13.05
N LEU A 76 9.56 -16.78 11.74
CA LEU A 76 8.67 -15.81 11.07
C LEU A 76 9.07 -14.34 11.31
N THR A 77 10.35 -14.06 11.51
CA THR A 77 10.91 -12.71 11.60
C THR A 77 11.97 -12.53 10.51
N LEU A 78 11.80 -11.56 9.63
CA LEU A 78 12.85 -11.08 8.74
C LEU A 78 13.72 -10.07 9.49
N ILE A 79 15.00 -10.41 9.66
CA ILE A 79 16.02 -9.53 10.19
C ILE A 79 16.80 -8.98 9.01
N LEU A 80 16.58 -7.71 8.67
CA LEU A 80 17.28 -7.06 7.57
C LEU A 80 18.77 -6.91 7.86
N VAL A 81 19.56 -6.69 6.80
CA VAL A 81 21.02 -6.48 6.90
C VAL A 81 21.42 -5.29 7.78
N ASP A 82 20.53 -4.33 7.98
CA ASP A 82 20.71 -3.17 8.88
C ASP A 82 20.28 -3.46 10.33
N GLY A 83 19.80 -4.68 10.62
CA GLY A 83 19.32 -5.11 11.92
C GLY A 83 17.83 -4.87 12.18
N THR A 84 17.11 -4.21 11.25
CA THR A 84 15.66 -3.99 11.37
C THR A 84 14.91 -5.32 11.38
N ARG A 85 13.88 -5.43 12.22
CA ARG A 85 13.10 -6.67 12.39
C ARG A 85 11.67 -6.45 11.90
N LEU A 86 11.25 -7.28 10.94
CA LEU A 86 9.92 -7.25 10.35
C LEU A 86 9.26 -8.62 10.56
N GLN A 87 8.02 -8.64 11.03
CA GLN A 87 7.29 -9.89 11.23
C GLN A 87 6.75 -10.41 9.90
N LEU A 88 6.65 -11.73 9.80
CA LEU A 88 5.93 -12.40 8.73
C LEU A 88 4.60 -12.92 9.27
N SER A 89 3.52 -12.64 8.54
CA SER A 89 2.20 -13.22 8.80
C SER A 89 1.77 -14.13 7.66
N ARG A 90 1.14 -15.25 8.02
CA ARG A 90 0.52 -16.14 7.05
C ARG A 90 -0.70 -15.46 6.44
N ILE A 91 -0.87 -15.58 5.13
CA ILE A 91 -2.02 -15.08 4.40
C ILE A 91 -2.74 -16.18 3.65
N ASP A 92 -4.06 -16.04 3.55
CA ASP A 92 -4.87 -16.91 2.71
C ASP A 92 -4.71 -16.50 1.24
N ALA A 93 -4.78 -17.48 0.34
CA ALA A 93 -4.50 -17.27 -1.08
C ALA A 93 -5.42 -16.22 -1.74
N GLU A 94 -6.64 -16.03 -1.21
CA GLU A 94 -7.65 -15.07 -1.71
C GLU A 94 -7.41 -13.63 -1.22
N ALA A 95 -6.72 -13.43 -0.10
CA ALA A 95 -6.54 -12.10 0.52
C ALA A 95 -5.37 -11.29 -0.10
N ALA A 96 -4.45 -11.96 -0.80
CA ALA A 96 -3.23 -11.35 -1.34
C ALA A 96 -3.47 -10.34 -2.48
N ALA A 97 -4.66 -10.32 -3.08
CA ALA A 97 -4.99 -9.42 -4.18
C ALA A 97 -5.27 -7.97 -3.72
N SER A 98 -5.54 -7.74 -2.43
CA SER A 98 -6.10 -6.48 -1.94
C SER A 98 -5.08 -5.44 -1.47
N THR A 99 -3.82 -5.82 -1.22
CA THR A 99 -2.79 -4.92 -0.66
C THR A 99 -1.98 -4.17 -1.73
N ALA A 100 -1.89 -4.70 -2.95
CA ALA A 100 -1.17 -4.06 -4.06
C ALA A 100 -1.84 -2.75 -4.55
N ASP A 101 -3.14 -2.57 -4.28
CA ASP A 101 -3.89 -1.37 -4.68
C ASP A 101 -3.85 -0.24 -3.64
N ALA A 102 -3.43 -0.53 -2.39
CA ALA A 102 -3.40 0.47 -1.32
C ALA A 102 -2.29 1.52 -1.50
N ASP A 103 -1.20 1.17 -2.20
CA ASP A 103 -0.03 2.03 -2.38
C ASP A 103 -0.17 3.03 -3.55
N ARG A 104 -1.21 2.89 -4.39
CA ARG A 104 -1.50 3.86 -5.47
C ARG A 104 -2.36 5.05 -5.03
N ALA A 105 -2.87 5.06 -3.80
CA ALA A 105 -3.78 6.10 -3.31
C ALA A 105 -3.12 7.24 -2.51
N ALA A 106 -1.80 7.21 -2.27
CA ALA A 106 -1.11 8.22 -1.47
C ALA A 106 -0.30 9.22 -2.32
N GLN A 107 -0.99 10.07 -3.09
CA GLN A 107 -0.43 11.36 -3.53
C GLN A 107 -1.30 12.49 -2.94
N PRO A 108 -0.74 13.39 -2.11
CA PRO A 108 -1.52 14.39 -1.40
C PRO A 108 -1.75 15.60 -2.30
N ALA A 109 -2.90 15.64 -2.98
CA ALA A 109 -3.41 16.88 -3.54
C ALA A 109 -4.03 17.72 -2.42
N GLY A 110 -3.50 18.94 -2.23
CA GLY A 110 -4.32 20.09 -1.85
C GLY A 110 -4.89 20.10 -0.44
N ARG A 111 -4.07 20.61 0.48
CA ARG A 111 -4.47 21.23 1.75
C ARG A 111 -5.71 22.12 1.59
N HIS A 112 -6.89 21.65 2.00
CA HIS A 112 -8.02 22.51 2.36
C HIS A 112 -8.49 22.19 3.78
N LYS A 113 -8.17 23.13 4.66
CA LYS A 113 -8.49 23.16 6.08
C LYS A 113 -9.95 23.61 6.22
N ARG A 114 -10.84 22.78 6.76
CA ARG A 114 -11.92 23.26 7.65
C ARG A 114 -12.52 22.15 8.53
N PRO A 115 -12.85 22.46 9.81
CA PRO A 115 -13.06 21.47 10.86
C PRO A 115 -14.52 21.06 11.06
N ASN A 116 -14.69 19.90 11.68
CA ASN A 116 -15.94 19.23 12.03
C ASN A 116 -16.75 19.95 13.14
N ARG A 117 -18.05 20.18 12.86
CA ARG A 117 -19.29 20.00 13.70
C ARG A 117 -19.43 20.79 15.03
N PRO A 118 -20.65 21.19 15.48
CA PRO A 118 -21.85 20.34 15.58
C PRO A 118 -23.20 21.00 15.23
N GLY A 119 -24.25 20.17 15.18
CA GLY A 119 -25.61 20.57 14.88
C GLY A 119 -26.28 21.34 16.01
N VAL A 120 -27.08 22.34 15.63
CA VAL A 120 -28.19 22.89 16.40
C VAL A 120 -29.26 23.33 15.41
N LEU A 121 -30.51 22.98 15.71
CA LEU A 121 -31.71 23.42 15.03
C LEU A 121 -31.78 24.95 14.92
N SER A 122 -32.29 25.48 13.80
CA SER A 122 -32.97 26.77 13.81
C SER A 122 -34.05 26.84 12.75
N VAL A 123 -35.22 27.17 13.26
CA VAL A 123 -36.53 27.34 12.64
C VAL A 123 -36.60 28.71 11.97
N ALA A 124 -37.36 28.77 10.87
CA ALA A 124 -38.04 29.94 10.29
C ALA A 124 -37.22 31.19 9.92
N ALA A 125 -37.43 31.69 8.69
CA ALA A 125 -38.40 32.76 8.47
C ALA A 125 -38.39 33.20 7.02
N MET A 126 -39.59 33.25 6.47
CA MET A 126 -40.01 33.81 5.20
C MET A 126 -39.90 35.34 5.28
N LEU A 127 -39.34 36.00 4.27
CA LEU A 127 -39.67 37.39 3.94
C LEU A 127 -39.34 37.70 2.47
N LEU A 128 -40.43 37.84 1.72
CA LEU A 128 -40.54 38.45 0.39
C LEU A 128 -40.11 39.92 0.46
N LEU A 129 -39.46 40.43 -0.59
CA LEU A 129 -39.86 41.63 -1.36
C LEU A 129 -38.75 42.12 -2.31
N GLY A 130 -39.16 42.43 -3.55
CA GLY A 130 -38.50 43.38 -4.45
C GLY A 130 -37.74 42.73 -5.61
N GLY A 131 -38.13 42.85 -6.87
CA GLY A 131 -39.22 43.60 -7.46
C GLY A 131 -39.32 43.30 -8.96
N CYS A 132 -40.54 43.33 -9.47
CA CYS A 132 -40.84 43.46 -10.89
C CYS A 132 -40.17 44.71 -11.47
N ALA A 133 -39.42 44.54 -12.56
CA ALA A 133 -39.44 45.40 -13.75
C ALA A 133 -38.17 45.16 -14.58
N PHE A 134 -38.28 44.44 -15.70
CA PHE A 134 -37.81 44.93 -17.01
C PHE A 134 -37.98 43.88 -18.13
N ALA A 135 -39.12 43.17 -18.15
CA ALA A 135 -39.68 42.77 -19.43
C ALA A 135 -40.24 44.06 -20.06
N LEU A 136 -39.44 44.72 -20.93
CA LEU A 136 -39.80 45.69 -21.98
C LEU A 136 -38.64 46.65 -22.35
N LEU A 137 -37.43 46.12 -22.52
CA LEU A 137 -36.47 46.67 -23.50
C LEU A 137 -36.22 45.60 -24.56
N ARG A 138 -37.23 45.31 -25.38
CA ARG A 138 -37.31 45.88 -26.73
C ARG A 138 -35.96 45.77 -27.47
N ARG A 139 -35.95 44.84 -28.43
CA ARG A 139 -35.90 45.26 -29.83
C ARG A 139 -34.65 46.07 -30.17
N ALA A 140 -33.48 45.44 -30.10
CA ALA A 140 -32.30 45.90 -30.83
C ALA A 140 -31.30 44.75 -31.00
N ARG A 141 -30.89 44.50 -32.26
CA ARG A 141 -29.96 43.46 -32.74
C ARG A 141 -30.68 42.13 -33.02
N ARG A 142 -31.54 42.10 -34.05
CA ARG A 142 -31.21 41.72 -35.45
C ARG A 142 -30.68 40.29 -35.54
#